data_AF-A0A5C8B3B2-F1
#
_entry.id   AF-A0A5C8B3B2-F1
#
_cell.length_a   1.000
_cell.length_b   1.000
_cell.length_c   1.000
_cell.angle_alpha   90.00
_cell.angle_beta   90.00
_cell.angle_gamma   90.00
#
_symmetry.space_group_name_H-M   'P 1'
#
loop_
_entity.id
_entity.type
_entity.pdbx_description
1 polymer ?
#
loop_
_entity_poly.entity_id
_entity_poly.type
_entity_poly.pdbx_seq_one_letter_code
_entity_poly.pdbx_strand_id
1 'polypeptide(L)'
;MKTYPSPRHTKGVALLEVLVAILLFALGVLALVGLQGALTRAQTDSKIRTDAAALASEVIGRMWADIDQVNAYNGTDCASHPRCKSWEDKVAQTLPKGTSTITVTAATRDVAVRINWTAPSGETHRYETHTPLPRLTEMSTFRPPPPHHARQGGFTLVELMVAVLLGLLTVLVISQVLVQSETRRRTISSGGDAQLNGALALFTLQRDIQMAGYGTAANPGSMGCQLRGQFGSTGTAFSTPLAPVVIANGASGAPDTITVLQARPRAIAVPMQVKEDHLKAGTAFIVESSLGVAVNDLMVAIPETVTDYATTTCSLFQVTSDTADPLTTLSNTRIPHGSASSWNQSTVFPTGGFAAKSYLVNMGNMSLKTYGVSAIFNLTSTERSWTTGASAAQDLFPQIVNMQALYGKDTDGDGIVETYDETTPTTPAGWRQVLTIRVAIVARSIKDEGSNVTTSQPLWDVGAQDTITGPTTSDCHGTSKCITLVVNTVPNWQRFRYKVYDTVIPLRNVLWNS
;
A
#
# COMPACT_ATOMS: atom_id res chain seq x y z
N MET A 1 -0.78 62.62 -75.86
CA MET A 1 -1.93 61.88 -75.30
C MET A 1 -1.50 61.18 -74.02
N LYS A 2 -2.11 61.50 -72.87
CA LYS A 2 -1.91 60.82 -71.58
C LYS A 2 -3.20 60.05 -71.27
N THR A 3 -3.12 58.74 -71.07
CA THR A 3 -4.25 57.87 -70.69
C THR A 3 -4.26 57.67 -69.17
N TYR A 4 -5.42 57.86 -68.54
CA TYR A 4 -5.66 57.55 -67.13
C TYR A 4 -6.33 56.16 -67.00
N PRO A 5 -5.93 55.30 -66.04
CA PRO A 5 -6.62 54.03 -65.78
C PRO A 5 -7.85 54.24 -64.89
N SER A 6 -8.93 53.52 -65.20
CA SER A 6 -10.20 53.50 -64.46
C SER A 6 -10.10 52.66 -63.17
N PRO A 7 -10.85 52.99 -62.09
CA PRO A 7 -10.84 52.19 -60.87
C PRO A 7 -11.68 50.92 -61.05
N ARG A 8 -11.16 49.77 -60.60
CA ARG A 8 -11.92 48.52 -60.50
C ARG A 8 -12.78 48.54 -59.25
N HIS A 9 -14.09 48.31 -59.41
CA HIS A 9 -15.03 48.00 -58.33
C HIS A 9 -14.70 46.64 -57.71
N THR A 10 -14.33 46.62 -56.43
CA THR A 10 -14.38 45.44 -55.57
C THR A 10 -15.84 45.21 -55.16
N LYS A 11 -16.49 44.16 -55.67
CA LYS A 11 -17.79 43.70 -55.17
C LYS A 11 -17.56 42.83 -53.93
N GLY A 12 -18.10 43.25 -52.79
CA GLY A 12 -18.03 42.50 -51.53
C GLY A 12 -18.88 41.23 -51.58
N VAL A 13 -18.24 40.07 -51.45
CA VAL A 13 -18.87 38.73 -51.31
C VAL A 13 -18.85 38.25 -49.85
N ALA A 14 -18.44 39.10 -48.90
CA ALA A 14 -18.13 38.67 -47.53
C ALA A 14 -19.33 38.14 -46.71
N LEU A 15 -20.57 38.58 -46.98
CA LEU A 15 -21.70 38.31 -46.08
C LEU A 15 -22.35 36.93 -46.30
N LEU A 16 -22.45 36.48 -47.55
CA LEU A 16 -23.00 35.16 -47.88
C LEU A 16 -22.04 34.04 -47.49
N GLU A 17 -20.75 34.27 -47.64
CA GLU A 17 -19.70 33.31 -47.31
C GLU A 17 -19.58 33.10 -45.78
N VAL A 18 -19.74 34.16 -44.98
CA VAL A 18 -19.81 34.07 -43.52
C VAL A 18 -21.06 33.31 -43.05
N LEU A 19 -22.22 33.55 -43.68
CA LEU A 19 -23.46 32.84 -43.33
C LEU A 19 -23.38 31.34 -43.68
N VAL A 20 -22.78 30.98 -44.82
CA VAL A 20 -22.54 29.58 -45.19
C VAL A 20 -21.53 28.93 -44.26
N ALA A 21 -20.47 29.63 -43.85
CA ALA A 21 -19.49 29.12 -42.90
C ALA A 21 -20.11 28.85 -41.52
N ILE A 22 -20.96 29.76 -41.02
CA ILE A 22 -21.67 29.57 -39.74
C ILE A 22 -22.66 28.39 -39.83
N LEU A 23 -23.38 28.25 -40.95
CA LEU A 23 -24.31 27.13 -41.16
C LEU A 23 -23.59 25.77 -41.14
N LEU A 24 -22.48 25.65 -41.88
CA LEU A 24 -21.68 24.42 -41.93
C LEU A 24 -21.05 24.10 -40.56
N PHE A 25 -20.60 25.14 -39.84
CA PHE A 25 -20.08 24.99 -38.48
C PHE A 25 -21.17 24.51 -37.51
N ALA A 26 -22.36 25.10 -37.56
CA ALA A 26 -23.49 24.70 -36.71
C ALA A 26 -23.93 23.25 -36.98
N LEU A 27 -24.00 22.83 -38.24
CA LEU A 27 -24.30 21.44 -38.61
C LEU A 27 -23.20 20.47 -38.14
N GLY A 28 -21.93 20.87 -38.22
CA GLY A 28 -20.79 20.10 -37.71
C GLY A 28 -20.84 19.89 -36.20
N VAL A 29 -21.19 20.93 -35.43
CA VAL A 29 -21.35 20.84 -33.98
C VAL A 29 -22.53 19.95 -33.61
N LEU A 30 -23.67 20.05 -34.32
CA LEU A 30 -24.83 19.19 -34.06
C LEU A 30 -24.53 17.72 -34.36
N ALA A 31 -23.82 17.44 -35.46
CA ALA A 31 -23.37 16.09 -35.80
C ALA A 31 -22.40 15.54 -34.74
N LEU A 32 -21.51 16.37 -34.20
CA LEU A 32 -20.59 15.99 -33.14
C LEU A 32 -21.32 15.65 -31.83
N VAL A 33 -22.32 16.43 -31.43
CA VAL A 33 -23.12 16.17 -30.22
C VAL A 33 -23.96 14.90 -30.40
N GLY A 34 -24.55 14.70 -31.58
CA GLY A 34 -25.25 13.45 -31.92
C GLY A 34 -24.32 12.23 -31.87
N LEU A 35 -23.09 12.37 -32.38
CA LEU A 35 -22.07 11.33 -32.31
C LEU A 35 -21.62 11.06 -30.88
N GLN A 36 -21.42 12.10 -30.05
CA GLN A 36 -21.08 11.94 -28.63
C GLN A 36 -22.17 11.16 -27.88
N GLY A 37 -23.44 11.48 -28.10
CA GLY A 37 -24.57 10.73 -27.52
C GLY A 37 -24.62 9.28 -27.99
N ALA A 38 -24.41 9.04 -29.28
CA ALA A 38 -24.33 7.68 -29.84
C ALA A 38 -23.14 6.89 -29.28
N LEU A 39 -21.98 7.54 -29.09
CA LEU A 39 -20.79 6.93 -28.50
C LEU A 39 -21.01 6.59 -27.02
N THR A 40 -21.65 7.46 -26.24
CA THR A 40 -21.98 7.14 -24.83
C THR A 40 -22.95 5.97 -24.72
N ARG A 41 -23.95 5.89 -25.61
CA ARG A 41 -24.86 4.74 -25.68
C ARG A 41 -24.10 3.47 -26.10
N ALA A 42 -23.30 3.53 -27.16
CA ALA A 42 -22.49 2.42 -27.62
C ALA A 42 -21.47 1.94 -26.57
N GLN A 43 -20.88 2.85 -25.78
CA GLN A 43 -20.00 2.52 -24.67
C GLN A 43 -20.76 1.84 -23.52
N THR A 44 -21.95 2.32 -23.19
CA THR A 44 -22.81 1.71 -22.18
C THR A 44 -23.24 0.30 -22.61
N ASP A 45 -23.68 0.14 -23.85
CA ASP A 45 -24.05 -1.16 -24.42
C ASP A 45 -22.86 -2.12 -24.51
N SER A 46 -21.68 -1.61 -24.88
CA SER A 46 -20.44 -2.40 -24.90
C SER A 46 -20.04 -2.86 -23.50
N LYS A 47 -20.19 -2.00 -22.49
CA LYS A 47 -19.95 -2.35 -21.09
C LYS A 47 -20.90 -3.45 -20.62
N ILE A 48 -22.21 -3.30 -20.84
CA ILE A 48 -23.21 -4.30 -20.43
C ILE A 48 -22.96 -5.65 -21.16
N ARG A 49 -22.57 -5.62 -22.44
CA ARG A 49 -22.15 -6.83 -23.17
C ARG A 49 -20.91 -7.48 -22.59
N THR A 50 -19.94 -6.68 -22.15
CA THR A 50 -18.71 -7.18 -21.51
C THR A 50 -19.02 -7.78 -20.15
N ASP A 51 -19.88 -7.15 -19.35
CA ASP A 51 -20.34 -7.66 -18.06
C ASP A 51 -21.10 -8.99 -18.25
N ALA A 52 -21.96 -9.10 -19.27
CA ALA A 52 -22.64 -10.36 -19.62
C ALA A 52 -21.65 -11.47 -20.04
N ALA A 53 -20.64 -11.14 -20.86
CA ALA A 53 -19.60 -12.10 -21.25
C ALA A 53 -18.73 -12.57 -20.05
N ALA A 54 -18.42 -11.66 -19.12
CA ALA A 54 -17.71 -11.97 -17.89
C ALA A 54 -18.54 -12.89 -16.98
N LEU A 55 -19.84 -12.61 -16.81
CA LEU A 55 -20.76 -13.45 -16.03
C LEU A 55 -20.91 -14.85 -16.66
N ALA A 56 -20.96 -14.96 -17.98
CA ALA A 56 -20.99 -16.25 -18.66
C ALA A 56 -19.69 -17.04 -18.45
N SER A 57 -18.54 -16.37 -18.54
CA SER A 57 -17.23 -16.98 -18.28
C SER A 57 -17.07 -17.43 -16.82
N GLU A 58 -17.63 -16.65 -15.88
CA GLU A 58 -17.62 -16.99 -14.46
C GLU A 58 -18.38 -18.29 -14.16
N VAL A 59 -19.59 -18.49 -14.71
CA VAL A 59 -20.33 -19.74 -14.46
C VAL A 59 -19.68 -20.94 -15.11
N ILE A 60 -19.08 -20.77 -16.29
CA ILE A 60 -18.26 -21.82 -16.91
C ILE A 60 -17.13 -22.21 -15.95
N GLY A 61 -16.41 -21.24 -15.39
CA GLY A 61 -15.37 -21.50 -14.38
C GLY A 61 -15.88 -22.20 -13.12
N ARG A 62 -17.09 -21.86 -12.65
CA ARG A 62 -17.74 -22.56 -11.53
C ARG A 62 -18.08 -24.00 -11.87
N MET A 63 -18.54 -24.26 -13.10
CA MET A 63 -18.83 -25.60 -13.61
C MET A 63 -17.55 -26.42 -13.78
N TRP A 64 -16.43 -25.82 -14.18
CA TRP A 64 -15.11 -26.48 -14.16
C TRP A 64 -14.67 -26.89 -12.76
N ALA A 65 -14.92 -26.06 -11.75
CA ALA A 65 -14.63 -26.36 -10.34
C ALA A 65 -15.64 -27.34 -9.71
N ASP A 66 -16.70 -27.70 -10.43
CA ASP A 66 -17.81 -28.55 -9.99
C ASP A 66 -18.16 -29.59 -11.06
N ILE A 67 -17.11 -30.10 -11.73
CA ILE A 67 -17.22 -30.82 -13.01
C ILE A 67 -18.03 -32.12 -12.91
N ASP A 68 -18.11 -32.70 -11.71
CA ASP A 68 -18.86 -33.92 -11.43
C ASP A 68 -20.38 -33.66 -11.31
N GLN A 69 -20.80 -32.41 -11.08
CA GLN A 69 -22.21 -32.00 -10.90
C GLN A 69 -22.71 -31.05 -11.98
N VAL A 70 -22.08 -31.05 -13.16
CA VAL A 70 -22.41 -30.15 -14.29
C VAL A 70 -23.88 -30.19 -14.69
N ASN A 71 -24.55 -31.34 -14.60
CA ASN A 71 -25.97 -31.47 -14.93
C ASN A 71 -26.89 -30.69 -13.99
N ALA A 72 -26.47 -30.43 -12.73
CA ALA A 72 -27.24 -29.63 -11.77
C ALA A 72 -27.32 -28.14 -12.15
N TYR A 73 -26.57 -27.70 -13.17
CA TYR A 73 -26.64 -26.35 -13.72
C TYR A 73 -27.65 -26.26 -14.88
N ASN A 74 -28.26 -27.37 -15.32
CA ASN A 74 -29.09 -27.41 -16.53
C ASN A 74 -30.51 -26.88 -16.27
N GLY A 75 -30.94 -25.90 -17.07
CA GLY A 75 -32.30 -25.39 -17.07
C GLY A 75 -32.79 -24.97 -15.68
N THR A 76 -33.94 -25.50 -15.27
CA THR A 76 -34.58 -25.18 -13.98
C THR A 76 -33.85 -25.76 -12.76
N ASP A 77 -32.98 -26.75 -12.95
CA ASP A 77 -32.26 -27.40 -11.85
C ASP A 77 -31.24 -26.43 -11.21
N CYS A 78 -30.80 -25.42 -11.96
CA CYS A 78 -29.90 -24.36 -11.50
C CYS A 78 -30.40 -23.68 -10.22
N ALA A 79 -31.72 -23.47 -10.09
CA ALA A 79 -32.31 -22.82 -8.92
C ALA A 79 -32.17 -23.65 -7.63
N SER A 80 -32.05 -24.97 -7.76
CA SER A 80 -31.88 -25.91 -6.64
C SER A 80 -30.42 -26.14 -6.26
N HIS A 81 -29.46 -25.77 -7.13
CA HIS A 81 -28.03 -25.93 -6.88
C HIS A 81 -27.41 -24.62 -6.35
N PRO A 82 -26.91 -24.55 -5.10
CA PRO A 82 -26.51 -23.30 -4.46
C PRO A 82 -25.50 -22.47 -5.27
N ARG A 83 -24.54 -23.13 -5.93
CA ARG A 83 -23.51 -22.48 -6.75
C ARG A 83 -24.11 -21.85 -8.01
N CYS A 84 -25.09 -22.50 -8.62
CA CYS A 84 -25.78 -22.01 -9.82
C CYS A 84 -26.77 -20.89 -9.47
N LYS A 85 -27.60 -21.10 -8.43
CA LYS A 85 -28.53 -20.09 -7.90
C LYS A 85 -27.84 -18.77 -7.52
N SER A 86 -26.70 -18.85 -6.83
CA SER A 86 -25.93 -17.64 -6.47
C SER A 86 -25.44 -16.84 -7.68
N TRP A 87 -25.20 -17.53 -8.80
CA TRP A 87 -24.79 -16.89 -10.04
C TRP A 87 -26.00 -16.27 -10.77
N GLU A 88 -27.16 -16.93 -10.80
CA GLU A 88 -28.39 -16.34 -11.36
C GLU A 88 -28.80 -15.06 -10.63
N ASP A 89 -28.71 -15.06 -9.30
CA ASP A 89 -28.97 -13.86 -8.47
C ASP A 89 -28.02 -12.72 -8.84
N LYS A 90 -26.75 -13.04 -9.10
CA LYS A 90 -25.75 -12.06 -9.52
C LYS A 90 -26.03 -11.53 -10.93
N VAL A 91 -26.50 -12.36 -11.86
CA VAL A 91 -26.94 -11.92 -13.20
C VAL A 91 -28.08 -10.93 -13.09
N ALA A 92 -29.09 -11.23 -12.26
CA ALA A 92 -30.25 -10.35 -12.04
C ALA A 92 -29.89 -9.01 -11.37
N GLN A 93 -28.88 -9.00 -10.49
CA GLN A 93 -28.38 -7.78 -9.83
C GLN A 93 -27.47 -6.93 -10.73
N THR A 94 -26.71 -7.56 -11.63
CA THR A 94 -25.68 -6.88 -12.43
C THR A 94 -26.24 -6.31 -13.74
N LEU A 95 -27.23 -6.98 -14.35
CA LEU A 95 -27.78 -6.59 -15.65
C LEU A 95 -29.23 -6.07 -15.52
N PRO A 96 -29.62 -5.03 -16.28
CA PRO A 96 -30.98 -4.50 -16.25
C PRO A 96 -31.98 -5.53 -16.77
N LYS A 97 -32.88 -6.00 -15.90
CA LYS A 97 -33.81 -7.12 -16.17
C LYS A 97 -33.09 -8.37 -16.67
N GLY A 98 -31.90 -8.63 -16.11
CA GLY A 98 -31.05 -9.76 -16.48
C GLY A 98 -31.73 -11.11 -16.22
N THR A 99 -31.74 -11.98 -17.21
CA THR A 99 -32.17 -13.38 -17.08
C THR A 99 -31.12 -14.30 -17.67
N SER A 100 -30.98 -15.49 -17.11
CA SER A 100 -30.02 -16.50 -17.54
C SER A 100 -30.71 -17.83 -17.84
N THR A 101 -30.13 -18.60 -18.74
CA THR A 101 -30.50 -20.00 -18.98
C THR A 101 -29.24 -20.75 -19.35
N ILE A 102 -28.98 -21.86 -18.67
CA ILE A 102 -27.89 -22.77 -18.98
C ILE A 102 -28.51 -24.03 -19.57
N THR A 103 -27.96 -24.51 -20.69
CA THR A 103 -28.35 -25.79 -21.28
C THR A 103 -27.14 -26.68 -21.37
N VAL A 104 -27.22 -27.85 -20.74
CA VAL A 104 -26.15 -28.87 -20.76
C VAL A 104 -26.57 -29.98 -21.71
N THR A 105 -25.84 -30.16 -22.80
CA THR A 105 -26.09 -31.24 -23.74
C THR A 105 -25.42 -32.51 -23.24
N ALA A 106 -26.20 -33.47 -22.72
CA ALA A 106 -25.65 -34.66 -22.06
C ALA A 106 -24.70 -35.51 -22.92
N ALA A 107 -24.91 -35.57 -24.24
CA ALA A 107 -24.11 -36.38 -25.17
C ALA A 107 -22.71 -35.79 -25.45
N THR A 108 -22.58 -34.47 -25.52
CA THR A 108 -21.33 -33.77 -25.88
C THR A 108 -20.70 -33.02 -24.72
N ARG A 109 -21.42 -32.90 -23.58
CA ARG A 109 -21.13 -31.96 -22.48
C ARG A 109 -20.84 -30.53 -22.96
N ASP A 110 -21.44 -30.16 -24.10
CA ASP A 110 -21.46 -28.77 -24.53
C ASP A 110 -22.42 -28.00 -23.65
N VAL A 111 -21.91 -26.93 -23.05
CA VAL A 111 -22.67 -26.05 -22.18
C VAL A 111 -22.95 -24.77 -22.94
N ALA A 112 -24.23 -24.55 -23.23
CA ALA A 112 -24.72 -23.28 -23.76
C ALA A 112 -25.15 -22.39 -22.59
N VAL A 113 -24.43 -21.29 -22.37
CA VAL A 113 -24.81 -20.28 -21.38
C VAL A 113 -25.42 -19.10 -22.13
N ARG A 114 -26.69 -18.83 -21.86
CA ARG A 114 -27.44 -17.74 -22.46
C ARG A 114 -27.84 -16.73 -21.41
N ILE A 115 -27.54 -15.46 -21.66
CA ILE A 115 -27.90 -14.33 -20.80
C ILE A 115 -28.65 -13.31 -21.64
N ASN A 116 -29.83 -12.89 -21.19
CA ASN A 116 -30.62 -11.84 -21.81
C ASN A 116 -30.75 -10.64 -20.87
N TRP A 117 -30.78 -9.44 -21.43
CA TRP A 117 -31.04 -8.20 -20.67
C TRP A 117 -31.78 -7.20 -21.55
N THR A 118 -32.45 -6.23 -20.94
CA THR A 118 -33.11 -5.13 -21.65
C THR A 118 -32.36 -3.83 -21.38
N ALA A 119 -31.78 -3.24 -22.42
CA ALA A 119 -31.08 -1.96 -22.31
C ALA A 119 -32.08 -0.84 -21.92
N PRO A 120 -31.62 0.28 -21.34
CA PRO A 120 -32.48 1.42 -21.01
C PRO A 120 -33.22 2.03 -22.22
N SER A 121 -32.76 1.75 -23.45
CA SER A 121 -33.42 2.10 -24.71
C SER A 121 -34.69 1.28 -24.98
N GLY A 122 -34.95 0.22 -24.21
CA GLY A 122 -36.07 -0.71 -24.41
C GLY A 122 -35.74 -1.93 -25.30
N GLU A 123 -34.56 -1.93 -25.94
CA GLU A 123 -34.11 -3.07 -26.75
C GLU A 123 -33.65 -4.23 -25.87
N THR A 124 -34.04 -5.45 -26.26
CA THR A 124 -33.60 -6.68 -25.57
C THR A 124 -32.41 -7.27 -26.31
N HIS A 125 -31.34 -7.53 -25.58
CA HIS A 125 -30.11 -8.12 -26.10
C HIS A 125 -29.88 -9.50 -25.48
N ARG A 126 -29.16 -10.34 -26.22
CA ARG A 126 -28.78 -11.69 -25.83
C ARG A 126 -27.29 -11.90 -26.03
N TYR A 127 -26.65 -12.46 -25.03
CA TYR A 127 -25.30 -13.02 -25.13
C TYR A 127 -25.41 -14.53 -24.96
N GLU A 128 -24.73 -15.28 -25.83
CA GLU A 128 -24.68 -16.72 -25.75
C GLU A 128 -23.28 -17.20 -26.06
N THR A 129 -22.79 -18.12 -25.23
CA THR A 129 -21.53 -18.80 -25.45
C THR A 129 -21.75 -20.30 -25.33
N HIS A 130 -21.07 -21.04 -26.19
CA HIS A 130 -20.99 -22.48 -26.15
C HIS A 130 -19.58 -22.83 -25.71
N THR A 131 -19.47 -23.60 -24.64
CA THR A 131 -18.18 -24.08 -24.16
C THR A 131 -18.29 -25.57 -23.90
N PRO A 132 -17.57 -26.40 -24.66
CA PRO A 132 -17.41 -27.79 -24.29
C PRO A 132 -16.64 -27.83 -22.97
N LEU A 133 -17.11 -28.63 -22.02
CA LEU A 133 -16.36 -28.96 -20.81
C LEU A 133 -15.67 -30.32 -21.01
N PRO A 134 -14.44 -30.37 -21.56
CA PRO A 134 -13.78 -31.62 -21.87
C PRO A 134 -13.37 -32.36 -20.60
N ARG A 135 -13.52 -33.69 -20.63
CA ARG A 135 -12.63 -34.59 -19.88
C ARG A 135 -11.32 -34.67 -20.67
N LEU A 136 -10.16 -34.76 -19.99
CA LEU A 136 -8.83 -34.84 -20.63
C LEU A 136 -8.72 -36.04 -21.58
N THR A 137 -9.22 -35.89 -22.81
CA THR A 137 -8.86 -36.63 -24.02
C THR A 137 -9.45 -35.88 -25.21
N GLU A 138 -8.55 -35.51 -26.12
CA GLU A 138 -8.76 -35.08 -27.51
C GLU A 138 -8.94 -33.59 -27.82
N MET A 139 -7.91 -33.08 -28.53
CA MET A 139 -7.79 -31.77 -29.14
C MET A 139 -7.98 -31.95 -30.65
N SER A 140 -9.03 -31.35 -31.23
CA SER A 140 -9.34 -31.44 -32.67
C SER A 140 -9.15 -30.10 -33.37
N THR A 141 -8.72 -30.17 -34.63
CA THR A 141 -8.17 -29.09 -35.46
C THR A 141 -9.25 -28.28 -36.19
N PHE A 142 -9.09 -26.96 -36.22
CA PHE A 142 -9.98 -26.03 -36.93
C PHE A 142 -9.50 -25.79 -38.38
N ARG A 143 -10.39 -25.94 -39.38
CA ARG A 143 -10.14 -25.55 -40.79
C ARG A 143 -11.00 -24.34 -41.18
N PRO A 144 -10.44 -23.31 -41.84
CA PRO A 144 -11.20 -22.15 -42.31
C PRO A 144 -11.90 -22.38 -43.68
N PRO A 145 -13.01 -21.68 -43.97
CA PRO A 145 -13.70 -21.75 -45.26
C PRO A 145 -13.01 -20.91 -46.37
N PRO A 146 -13.25 -21.24 -47.66
CA PRO A 146 -12.61 -20.58 -48.79
C PRO A 146 -13.20 -19.20 -49.11
N PRO A 147 -12.40 -18.27 -49.69
CA PRO A 147 -12.86 -16.92 -50.04
C PRO A 147 -13.62 -16.90 -51.38
N HIS A 148 -14.69 -16.11 -51.46
CA HIS A 148 -15.36 -15.74 -52.70
C HIS A 148 -14.81 -14.42 -53.25
N HIS A 149 -14.34 -14.43 -54.50
CA HIS A 149 -13.94 -13.22 -55.23
C HIS A 149 -15.16 -12.51 -55.81
N ALA A 150 -15.47 -11.32 -55.30
CA ALA A 150 -16.38 -10.38 -55.94
C ALA A 150 -15.60 -9.48 -56.92
N ARG A 151 -16.09 -9.36 -58.16
CA ARG A 151 -15.56 -8.44 -59.18
C ARG A 151 -15.86 -6.99 -58.78
N GLN A 152 -14.82 -6.16 -58.70
CA GLN A 152 -14.90 -4.72 -58.47
C GLN A 152 -15.15 -3.98 -59.80
N GLY A 153 -16.12 -3.07 -59.80
CA GLY A 153 -16.25 -2.00 -60.80
C GLY A 153 -15.28 -0.87 -60.47
N GLY A 154 -14.69 -0.26 -61.50
CA GLY A 154 -13.73 0.84 -61.35
C GLY A 154 -14.41 2.12 -60.86
N PHE A 155 -13.75 2.80 -59.92
CA PHE A 155 -14.17 4.08 -59.36
C PHE A 155 -13.71 5.26 -60.23
N THR A 156 -14.48 6.34 -60.23
CA THR A 156 -14.11 7.60 -60.88
C THR A 156 -13.13 8.39 -60.01
N LEU A 157 -12.31 9.27 -60.62
CA LEU A 157 -11.20 9.97 -59.93
C LEU A 157 -11.68 10.90 -58.79
N VAL A 158 -12.88 11.47 -58.91
CA VAL A 158 -13.52 12.30 -57.86
C VAL A 158 -13.94 11.44 -56.66
N GLU A 159 -14.46 10.25 -56.92
CA GLU A 159 -14.91 9.29 -55.90
C GLU A 159 -13.72 8.79 -55.06
N LEU A 160 -12.55 8.64 -55.68
CA LEU A 160 -11.32 8.27 -54.99
C LEU A 160 -10.78 9.41 -54.12
N MET A 161 -10.87 10.66 -54.59
CA MET A 161 -10.49 11.83 -53.78
C MET A 161 -11.41 12.01 -52.57
N VAL A 162 -12.72 11.81 -52.75
CA VAL A 162 -13.70 11.85 -51.66
C VAL A 162 -13.53 10.69 -50.69
N ALA A 163 -13.31 9.47 -51.18
CA ALA A 163 -13.09 8.29 -50.34
C ALA A 163 -11.80 8.39 -49.51
N VAL A 164 -10.71 8.92 -50.08
CA VAL A 164 -9.46 9.15 -49.34
C VAL A 164 -9.62 10.27 -48.31
N LEU A 165 -10.37 11.34 -48.63
CA LEU A 165 -10.68 12.41 -47.67
C LEU A 165 -11.49 11.88 -46.48
N LEU A 166 -12.56 11.12 -46.74
CA LEU A 166 -13.38 10.51 -45.69
C LEU A 166 -12.62 9.42 -44.92
N GLY A 167 -11.76 8.66 -45.60
CA GLY A 167 -10.86 7.67 -44.98
C GLY A 167 -9.86 8.32 -44.03
N LEU A 168 -9.19 9.40 -44.44
CA LEU A 168 -8.28 10.15 -43.57
C LEU A 168 -9.00 10.77 -42.37
N LEU A 169 -10.22 11.30 -42.58
CA LEU A 169 -11.01 11.90 -41.50
C LEU A 169 -11.48 10.86 -40.47
N THR A 170 -11.96 9.70 -40.94
CA THR A 170 -12.36 8.59 -40.06
C THR A 170 -11.16 8.01 -39.30
N VAL A 171 -10.02 7.80 -39.95
CA VAL A 171 -8.79 7.34 -39.29
C VAL A 171 -8.33 8.35 -38.24
N LEU A 172 -8.41 9.65 -38.51
CA LEU A 172 -8.06 10.69 -37.54
C LEU A 172 -8.98 10.63 -36.31
N VAL A 173 -10.29 10.55 -36.51
CA VAL A 173 -11.27 10.46 -35.41
C VAL A 173 -11.06 9.16 -34.60
N ILE A 174 -10.91 8.01 -35.26
CA ILE A 174 -10.65 6.73 -34.59
C ILE A 174 -9.33 6.78 -33.81
N SER A 175 -8.29 7.36 -34.41
CA SER A 175 -6.97 7.51 -33.75
C SER A 175 -7.07 8.39 -32.51
N GLN A 176 -7.80 9.50 -32.57
CA GLN A 176 -8.03 10.37 -31.41
C GLN A 176 -8.77 9.65 -30.29
N VAL A 177 -9.84 8.91 -30.62
CA VAL A 177 -10.60 8.13 -29.62
C VAL A 177 -9.74 7.02 -29.01
N LEU A 178 -8.93 6.33 -29.82
CA LEU A 178 -8.04 5.28 -29.34
C LEU A 178 -6.95 5.85 -28.41
N VAL A 179 -6.33 6.98 -28.79
CA VAL A 179 -5.35 7.68 -27.94
C VAL A 179 -5.99 8.08 -26.61
N GLN A 180 -7.17 8.70 -26.63
CA GLN A 180 -7.86 9.08 -25.40
C GLN A 180 -8.25 7.86 -24.54
N SER A 181 -8.68 6.77 -25.16
CA SER A 181 -9.03 5.52 -24.48
C SER A 181 -7.81 4.89 -23.80
N GLU A 182 -6.68 4.78 -24.50
CA GLU A 182 -5.41 4.28 -23.96
C GLU A 182 -4.86 5.18 -22.85
N THR A 183 -4.91 6.51 -23.04
CA THR A 183 -4.53 7.46 -21.99
C THR A 183 -5.41 7.28 -20.75
N ARG A 184 -6.72 7.12 -20.91
CA ARG A 184 -7.65 6.91 -19.80
C ARG A 184 -7.42 5.56 -19.11
N ARG A 185 -7.21 4.48 -19.87
CA ARG A 185 -6.90 3.14 -19.35
C ARG A 185 -5.63 3.15 -18.51
N ARG A 186 -4.54 3.75 -18.99
CA ARG A 186 -3.27 3.88 -18.24
C ARG A 186 -3.45 4.68 -16.95
N THR A 187 -4.24 5.74 -17.00
CA THR A 187 -4.56 6.57 -15.81
C THR A 187 -5.29 5.75 -14.75
N ILE A 188 -6.34 5.03 -15.15
CA ILE A 188 -7.13 4.18 -14.24
C ILE A 188 -6.26 3.09 -13.63
N SER A 189 -5.46 2.38 -14.45
CA SER A 189 -4.54 1.36 -13.97
C SER A 189 -3.52 1.93 -12.97
N SER A 190 -2.87 3.05 -13.31
CA SER A 190 -1.88 3.68 -12.43
C SER A 190 -2.48 4.21 -11.13
N GLY A 191 -3.76 4.58 -11.14
CA GLY A 191 -4.51 4.94 -9.94
C GLY A 191 -4.80 3.72 -9.06
N GLY A 192 -5.09 2.57 -9.66
CA GLY A 192 -5.24 1.29 -8.96
C GLY A 192 -3.95 0.86 -8.26
N ASP A 193 -2.81 0.97 -8.92
CA ASP A 193 -1.50 0.59 -8.35
C ASP A 193 -1.12 1.47 -7.16
N ALA A 194 -1.29 2.79 -7.28
CA ALA A 194 -1.09 3.71 -6.16
C ALA A 194 -2.01 3.39 -4.98
N GLN A 195 -3.21 2.88 -5.27
CA GLN A 195 -4.14 2.50 -4.22
C GLN A 195 -3.70 1.24 -3.47
N LEU A 196 -3.29 0.21 -4.22
CA LEU A 196 -2.77 -1.03 -3.64
C LEU A 196 -1.49 -0.79 -2.84
N ASN A 197 -0.51 -0.11 -3.41
CA ASN A 197 0.79 0.10 -2.75
C ASN A 197 0.65 0.92 -1.47
N GLY A 198 -0.17 1.97 -1.48
CA GLY A 198 -0.46 2.74 -0.28
C GLY A 198 -1.14 1.89 0.80
N ALA A 199 -2.22 1.17 0.46
CA ALA A 199 -2.92 0.34 1.44
C ALA A 199 -2.02 -0.75 2.05
N LEU A 200 -1.20 -1.43 1.23
CA LEU A 200 -0.28 -2.47 1.69
C LEU A 200 0.87 -1.91 2.54
N ALA A 201 1.38 -0.73 2.19
CA ALA A 201 2.38 -0.01 2.99
C ALA A 201 1.86 0.30 4.39
N LEU A 202 0.65 0.88 4.48
CA LEU A 202 0.04 1.21 5.78
C LEU A 202 -0.25 -0.04 6.59
N PHE A 203 -0.77 -1.10 5.97
CA PHE A 203 -1.06 -2.36 6.65
C PHE A 203 0.21 -3.01 7.23
N THR A 204 1.32 -2.96 6.48
CA THR A 204 2.61 -3.50 6.94
C THR A 204 3.13 -2.73 8.14
N LEU A 205 3.10 -1.40 8.10
CA LEU A 205 3.48 -0.54 9.24
C LEU A 205 2.59 -0.83 10.45
N GLN A 206 1.26 -0.88 10.26
CA GLN A 206 0.32 -1.15 11.33
C GLN A 206 0.58 -2.49 12.00
N ARG A 207 0.81 -3.57 11.24
CA ARG A 207 1.03 -4.91 11.80
C ARG A 207 2.30 -4.97 12.67
N ASP A 208 3.40 -4.36 12.21
CA ASP A 208 4.66 -4.42 12.92
C ASP A 208 4.66 -3.45 14.13
N ILE A 209 4.06 -2.26 14.01
CA ILE A 209 3.90 -1.30 15.12
C ILE A 209 3.00 -1.86 16.24
N GLN A 210 1.94 -2.62 15.91
CA GLN A 210 1.08 -3.24 16.93
C GLN A 210 1.82 -4.26 17.81
N MET A 211 2.90 -4.86 17.30
CA MET A 211 3.74 -5.79 18.05
C MET A 211 4.91 -5.11 18.77
N ALA A 212 5.08 -3.80 18.57
CA ALA A 212 6.12 -3.02 19.21
C ALA A 212 6.01 -3.10 20.74
N GLY A 213 7.14 -3.05 21.43
CA GLY A 213 7.18 -2.97 22.88
C GLY A 213 6.99 -4.29 23.63
N TYR A 214 6.74 -5.41 22.94
CA TYR A 214 6.74 -6.72 23.59
C TYR A 214 8.09 -6.96 24.26
N GLY A 215 8.08 -7.32 25.54
CA GLY A 215 9.26 -7.49 26.40
C GLY A 215 9.83 -6.19 26.97
N THR A 216 9.99 -5.13 26.16
CA THR A 216 10.60 -3.87 26.63
C THR A 216 9.65 -2.98 27.44
N ALA A 217 8.34 -3.09 27.21
CA ALA A 217 7.32 -2.38 27.98
C ALA A 217 7.03 -3.02 29.36
N ALA A 218 7.63 -4.18 29.67
CA ALA A 218 7.39 -4.90 30.93
C ALA A 218 7.96 -4.19 32.16
N ASN A 219 8.90 -3.24 31.98
CA ASN A 219 9.36 -2.35 33.04
C ASN A 219 9.34 -0.89 32.54
N PRO A 220 8.23 -0.17 32.74
CA PRO A 220 8.06 1.19 32.22
C PRO A 220 9.09 2.20 32.73
N GLY A 221 9.70 1.96 33.91
CA GLY A 221 10.75 2.83 34.48
C GLY A 221 12.06 2.83 33.70
N SER A 222 12.25 1.84 32.82
CA SER A 222 13.45 1.68 31.99
C SER A 222 13.35 2.29 30.59
N MET A 223 12.15 2.75 30.19
CA MET A 223 11.93 3.28 28.86
C MET A 223 12.72 4.58 28.65
N GLY A 224 13.39 4.68 27.50
CA GLY A 224 14.13 5.86 27.07
C GLY A 224 15.63 5.83 27.34
N CYS A 225 16.18 4.89 28.10
CA CYS A 225 17.62 4.73 28.20
C CYS A 225 18.25 4.39 26.84
N GLN A 226 19.51 4.72 26.62
CA GLN A 226 20.18 4.42 25.35
C GLN A 226 20.54 2.93 25.28
N LEU A 227 19.80 2.16 24.51
CA LEU A 227 20.15 0.80 24.13
C LEU A 227 21.43 0.82 23.29
N ARG A 228 22.52 0.28 23.84
CA ARG A 228 23.82 0.21 23.18
C ARG A 228 24.24 -1.23 22.96
N GLY A 229 24.70 -1.52 21.76
CA GLY A 229 25.24 -2.82 21.38
C GLY A 229 26.37 -2.66 20.36
N GLN A 230 27.29 -3.60 20.34
CA GLN A 230 28.41 -3.63 19.40
C GLN A 230 28.67 -5.08 18.99
N PHE A 231 28.80 -5.31 17.68
CA PHE A 231 29.12 -6.64 17.15
C PHE A 231 30.60 -6.73 16.78
N GLY A 232 31.33 -7.58 17.48
CA GLY A 232 32.77 -7.72 17.33
C GLY A 232 33.55 -6.49 17.84
N SER A 233 34.85 -6.66 18.01
CA SER A 233 35.72 -5.61 18.56
C SER A 233 35.93 -4.42 17.61
N THR A 234 35.78 -4.63 16.30
CA THR A 234 35.94 -3.59 15.26
C THR A 234 34.61 -3.04 14.72
N GLY A 235 33.47 -3.63 15.11
CA GLY A 235 32.17 -3.17 14.66
C GLY A 235 31.78 -1.82 15.27
N THR A 236 31.01 -1.03 14.53
CA THR A 236 30.47 0.24 15.04
C THR A 236 29.40 -0.04 16.10
N ALA A 237 29.56 0.54 17.29
CA ALA A 237 28.52 0.50 18.31
C ALA A 237 27.30 1.29 17.85
N PHE A 238 26.10 0.73 18.04
CA PHE A 238 24.86 1.46 17.83
C PHE A 238 24.33 2.00 19.16
N SER A 239 23.54 3.07 19.09
CA SER A 239 22.84 3.67 20.22
C SER A 239 21.45 4.10 19.76
N THR A 240 20.41 3.66 20.47
CA THR A 240 19.02 4.04 20.17
C THR A 240 18.22 4.06 21.47
N PRO A 241 17.21 4.94 21.64
CA PRO A 241 16.35 4.88 22.81
C PRO A 241 15.67 3.51 22.95
N LEU A 242 15.71 2.93 24.15
CA LEU A 242 14.99 1.72 24.49
C LEU A 242 13.50 2.07 24.63
N ALA A 243 12.78 2.02 23.51
CA ALA A 243 11.36 2.32 23.44
C ALA A 243 10.67 1.43 22.38
N PRO A 244 9.35 1.17 22.51
CA PRO A 244 8.58 0.38 21.54
C PRO A 244 8.70 0.92 20.11
N VAL A 245 8.48 2.22 19.95
CA VAL A 245 8.53 2.93 18.67
C VAL A 245 9.28 4.23 18.85
N VAL A 246 10.25 4.49 17.99
CA VAL A 246 10.99 5.75 17.92
C VAL A 246 10.77 6.36 16.54
N ILE A 247 10.13 7.52 16.51
CA ILE A 247 9.96 8.38 15.35
C ILE A 247 11.17 9.31 15.28
N ALA A 248 11.82 9.37 14.12
CA ALA A 248 12.74 10.46 13.80
C ALA A 248 12.12 11.31 12.70
N ASN A 249 11.76 12.54 13.07
CA ASN A 249 11.11 13.52 12.22
C ASN A 249 12.03 13.97 11.06
N GLY A 250 11.50 13.96 9.84
CA GLY A 250 12.19 14.47 8.67
C GLY A 250 12.15 16.00 8.63
N ALA A 251 13.34 16.62 8.56
CA ALA A 251 13.45 18.07 8.53
C ALA A 251 12.62 18.70 7.39
N SER A 252 11.91 19.79 7.71
CA SER A 252 11.12 20.57 6.74
C SER A 252 10.05 19.76 5.98
N GLY A 253 9.42 18.77 6.64
CA GLY A 253 8.38 17.91 6.07
C GLY A 253 8.92 16.81 5.15
N ALA A 254 10.22 16.55 5.19
CA ALA A 254 10.80 15.36 4.59
C ALA A 254 10.22 14.09 5.26
N PRO A 255 10.26 12.93 4.59
CA PRO A 255 9.70 11.71 5.16
C PRO A 255 10.36 11.33 6.49
N ASP A 256 9.52 10.98 7.47
CA ASP A 256 9.95 10.48 8.77
C ASP A 256 10.52 9.08 8.65
N THR A 257 11.23 8.66 9.70
CA THR A 257 11.58 7.26 9.90
C THR A 257 10.96 6.74 11.19
N ILE A 258 10.47 5.50 11.16
CA ILE A 258 9.83 4.83 12.29
C ILE A 258 10.65 3.60 12.64
N THR A 259 11.27 3.60 13.81
CA THR A 259 12.01 2.44 14.32
C THR A 259 11.13 1.67 15.30
N VAL A 260 10.92 0.39 15.02
CA VAL A 260 10.12 -0.52 15.83
C VAL A 260 11.05 -1.50 16.54
N LEU A 261 10.88 -1.62 17.85
CA LEU A 261 11.60 -2.56 18.71
C LEU A 261 10.64 -3.60 19.26
N GLN A 262 11.00 -4.87 19.10
CA GLN A 262 10.23 -6.01 19.59
C GLN A 262 11.16 -7.09 20.14
N ALA A 263 10.89 -7.58 21.35
CA ALA A 263 11.51 -8.81 21.85
C ALA A 263 10.87 -10.05 21.20
N ARG A 264 11.64 -11.10 20.93
CA ARG A 264 11.12 -12.42 20.55
C ARG A 264 11.78 -13.53 21.38
N PRO A 265 11.56 -13.53 22.71
CA PRO A 265 12.03 -14.58 23.60
C PRO A 265 11.30 -15.91 23.32
N ARG A 266 11.97 -17.01 23.63
CA ARG A 266 11.36 -18.35 23.57
C ARG A 266 10.36 -18.59 24.71
N ALA A 267 10.56 -17.90 25.83
CA ALA A 267 9.71 -17.91 27.01
C ALA A 267 9.16 -16.49 27.26
N ILE A 268 8.41 -16.29 28.36
CA ILE A 268 7.91 -14.96 28.73
C ILE A 268 9.09 -14.05 29.08
N ALA A 269 9.11 -12.82 28.54
CA ALA A 269 10.07 -11.79 28.93
C ALA A 269 9.70 -11.19 30.29
N VAL A 270 10.04 -11.88 31.38
CA VAL A 270 9.93 -11.34 32.74
C VAL A 270 11.24 -10.62 33.07
N PRO A 271 11.19 -9.36 33.56
CA PRO A 271 12.39 -8.70 34.07
C PRO A 271 13.04 -9.49 35.21
N MET A 272 14.34 -9.69 35.13
CA MET A 272 15.13 -10.38 36.17
C MET A 272 15.94 -9.36 36.95
N GLN A 273 15.98 -9.51 38.28
CA GLN A 273 16.77 -8.63 39.12
C GLN A 273 18.20 -9.17 39.28
N VAL A 274 19.17 -8.27 39.11
CA VAL A 274 20.60 -8.49 39.37
C VAL A 274 20.82 -8.53 40.88
N LYS A 275 21.46 -9.59 41.38
CA LYS A 275 21.67 -9.84 42.81
C LYS A 275 22.97 -9.22 43.33
N GLU A 276 24.01 -9.20 42.52
CA GLU A 276 25.36 -8.72 42.87
C GLU A 276 25.86 -7.71 41.83
N ASP A 277 26.76 -6.82 42.24
CA ASP A 277 27.35 -5.83 41.34
C ASP A 277 28.06 -6.50 40.15
N HIS A 278 27.64 -6.14 38.95
CA HIS A 278 28.27 -6.54 37.71
C HIS A 278 29.26 -5.46 37.27
N LEU A 279 30.55 -5.70 37.46
CA LEU A 279 31.60 -4.78 37.00
C LEU A 279 31.69 -4.74 35.47
N LYS A 280 32.20 -3.64 34.91
CA LYS A 280 32.40 -3.48 33.45
C LYS A 280 33.16 -4.65 32.78
N ALA A 281 34.15 -5.21 33.47
CA ALA A 281 34.95 -6.33 32.98
C ALA A 281 34.38 -7.71 33.37
N GLY A 282 33.23 -7.75 34.06
CA GLY A 282 32.59 -8.98 34.50
C GLY A 282 32.03 -9.77 33.32
N THR A 283 32.11 -11.09 33.39
CA THR A 283 31.73 -12.01 32.30
C THR A 283 30.41 -12.75 32.55
N ALA A 284 29.73 -12.49 33.66
CA ALA A 284 28.43 -13.09 33.96
C ALA A 284 27.64 -12.19 34.91
N PHE A 285 26.32 -12.09 34.69
CA PHE A 285 25.41 -11.49 35.66
C PHE A 285 24.96 -12.54 36.67
N ILE A 286 24.96 -12.18 37.95
CA ILE A 286 24.36 -12.97 39.03
C ILE A 286 22.96 -12.41 39.28
N VAL A 287 21.95 -13.26 39.19
CA VAL A 287 20.53 -12.88 39.26
C VAL A 287 19.79 -13.73 40.27
N GLU A 288 18.66 -13.25 40.76
CA GLU A 288 17.79 -14.03 41.67
C GLU A 288 17.15 -15.23 40.96
N SER A 289 16.83 -15.10 39.67
CA SER A 289 16.33 -16.19 38.83
C SER A 289 16.67 -15.93 37.37
N SER A 290 17.09 -16.96 36.63
CA SER A 290 17.30 -16.94 35.18
C SER A 290 16.17 -17.65 34.42
N LEU A 291 14.96 -17.71 34.99
CA LEU A 291 13.84 -18.44 34.40
C LEU A 291 13.56 -17.95 32.96
N GLY A 292 13.47 -18.89 32.02
CA GLY A 292 13.16 -18.57 30.63
C GLY A 292 14.34 -18.03 29.81
N VAL A 293 15.55 -17.99 30.38
CA VAL A 293 16.78 -17.63 29.66
C VAL A 293 17.39 -18.85 28.99
N ALA A 294 17.72 -18.75 27.71
CA ALA A 294 18.43 -19.77 26.96
C ALA A 294 19.76 -19.24 26.39
N VAL A 295 20.67 -20.17 26.09
CA VAL A 295 21.91 -19.84 25.36
C VAL A 295 21.55 -19.20 24.01
N ASN A 296 22.29 -18.17 23.63
CA ASN A 296 22.09 -17.30 22.46
C ASN A 296 20.94 -16.27 22.56
N ASP A 297 20.19 -16.23 23.66
CA ASP A 297 19.24 -15.14 23.86
C ASP A 297 19.97 -13.79 23.97
N LEU A 298 19.42 -12.76 23.32
CA LEU A 298 19.84 -11.39 23.57
C LEU A 298 19.20 -10.89 24.85
N MET A 299 19.98 -10.20 25.64
CA MET A 299 19.61 -9.65 26.93
C MET A 299 19.96 -8.17 26.96
N VAL A 300 19.12 -7.38 27.62
CA VAL A 300 19.41 -5.97 27.87
C VAL A 300 19.58 -5.77 29.35
N ALA A 301 20.74 -5.27 29.77
CA ALA A 301 21.01 -4.83 31.12
C ALA A 301 20.60 -3.37 31.28
N ILE A 302 19.83 -3.10 32.32
CA ILE A 302 19.18 -1.82 32.61
C ILE A 302 19.56 -1.44 34.05
N PRO A 303 20.12 -0.25 34.29
CA PRO A 303 20.50 0.14 35.64
C PRO A 303 19.26 0.37 36.52
N GLU A 304 19.39 0.14 37.84
CA GLU A 304 18.30 0.32 38.81
C GLU A 304 17.72 1.74 38.76
N THR A 305 18.60 2.74 38.72
CA THR A 305 18.22 4.15 38.64
C THR A 305 18.73 4.73 37.33
N VAL A 306 17.81 5.29 36.54
CA VAL A 306 18.14 6.07 35.36
C VAL A 306 17.80 7.52 35.66
N THR A 307 18.81 8.36 35.92
CA THR A 307 18.60 9.78 36.24
C THR A 307 18.65 10.68 34.99
N ASP A 308 19.40 10.26 33.96
CA ASP A 308 19.48 10.95 32.66
C ASP A 308 19.35 9.92 31.53
N TYR A 309 18.19 9.85 30.92
CA TYR A 309 17.84 8.88 29.88
C TYR A 309 18.59 9.12 28.56
N ALA A 310 19.09 10.33 28.32
CA ALA A 310 19.85 10.64 27.13
C ALA A 310 21.28 10.08 27.19
N THR A 311 21.86 9.96 28.39
CA THR A 311 23.25 9.52 28.59
C THR A 311 23.37 8.14 29.23
N THR A 312 22.35 7.71 29.97
CA THR A 312 22.34 6.41 30.62
C THR A 312 22.25 5.30 29.59
N THR A 313 23.22 4.38 29.66
CA THR A 313 23.36 3.25 28.74
C THR A 313 22.64 2.03 29.29
N CYS A 314 21.77 1.44 28.47
CA CYS A 314 21.26 0.09 28.61
C CYS A 314 22.07 -0.82 27.69
N SER A 315 22.78 -1.79 28.25
CA SER A 315 23.77 -2.58 27.51
C SER A 315 23.16 -3.86 26.96
N LEU A 316 23.27 -4.07 25.65
CA LEU A 316 22.93 -5.32 24.99
C LEU A 316 24.08 -6.32 25.14
N PHE A 317 23.75 -7.55 25.49
CA PHE A 317 24.68 -8.68 25.49
C PHE A 317 23.97 -9.97 25.06
N GLN A 318 24.72 -11.02 24.81
CA GLN A 318 24.19 -12.33 24.43
C GLN A 318 24.60 -13.39 25.45
N VAL A 319 23.64 -14.23 25.83
CA VAL A 319 23.88 -15.34 26.76
C VAL A 319 24.80 -16.38 26.12
N THR A 320 25.86 -16.70 26.84
CA THR A 320 26.79 -17.79 26.52
C THR A 320 26.70 -18.87 27.60
N SER A 321 27.15 -20.08 27.27
CA SER A 321 27.37 -21.11 28.26
C SER A 321 28.53 -21.99 27.81
N ASP A 322 29.50 -22.16 28.70
CA ASP A 322 30.60 -23.10 28.56
C ASP A 322 30.54 -24.06 29.74
N THR A 323 30.38 -25.35 29.46
CA THR A 323 30.22 -26.41 30.48
C THR A 323 31.55 -26.83 31.12
N ALA A 324 32.67 -26.22 30.73
CA ALA A 324 33.99 -26.52 31.29
C ALA A 324 34.18 -26.00 32.73
N ASP A 325 33.48 -24.93 33.13
CA ASP A 325 33.55 -24.34 34.47
C ASP A 325 32.14 -23.91 34.95
N PRO A 326 31.72 -24.23 36.19
CA PRO A 326 30.47 -23.72 36.76
C PRO A 326 30.31 -22.19 36.71
N LEU A 327 31.41 -21.44 36.69
CA LEU A 327 31.42 -19.97 36.58
C LEU A 327 31.09 -19.46 35.16
N THR A 328 31.27 -20.29 34.14
CA THR A 328 30.96 -19.99 32.73
C THR A 328 29.73 -20.76 32.22
N THR A 329 29.17 -21.65 33.04
CA THR A 329 27.95 -22.40 32.74
C THR A 329 26.69 -21.59 33.09
N LEU A 330 25.70 -21.58 32.19
CA LEU A 330 24.37 -21.02 32.47
C LEU A 330 23.68 -21.83 33.58
N SER A 331 23.19 -21.16 34.62
CA SER A 331 22.46 -21.80 35.73
C SER A 331 21.33 -20.90 36.21
N ASN A 332 20.48 -21.43 37.11
CA ASN A 332 19.29 -20.75 37.62
C ASN A 332 19.54 -19.36 38.23
N THR A 333 20.77 -19.02 38.59
CA THR A 333 21.14 -17.73 39.23
C THR A 333 22.33 -17.05 38.55
N ARG A 334 22.82 -17.58 37.42
CA ARG A 334 24.00 -17.05 36.72
C ARG A 334 23.76 -17.05 35.23
N ILE A 335 23.91 -15.88 34.62
CA ILE A 335 23.79 -15.66 33.18
C ILE A 335 25.16 -15.24 32.63
N PRO A 336 25.95 -16.17 32.07
CA PRO A 336 27.24 -15.88 31.48
C PRO A 336 27.10 -15.11 30.17
N HIS A 337 28.01 -14.17 29.94
CA HIS A 337 28.19 -13.41 28.70
C HIS A 337 29.69 -13.28 28.36
N GLY A 338 30.36 -14.42 28.24
CA GLY A 338 31.78 -14.45 27.90
C GLY A 338 32.07 -14.01 26.46
N SER A 339 33.35 -13.88 26.12
CA SER A 339 33.83 -13.41 24.81
C SER A 339 33.56 -14.39 23.65
N ALA A 340 32.94 -15.54 23.91
CA ALA A 340 32.53 -16.48 22.87
C ALA A 340 31.46 -15.90 21.93
N SER A 341 30.68 -14.92 22.39
CA SER A 341 29.77 -14.16 21.52
C SER A 341 30.38 -12.83 21.08
N SER A 342 30.23 -12.53 19.80
CA SER A 342 30.58 -11.23 19.21
C SER A 342 29.80 -10.06 19.81
N TRP A 343 28.65 -10.29 20.47
CA TRP A 343 27.87 -9.23 21.11
C TRP A 343 28.38 -8.83 22.51
N ASN A 344 29.25 -9.64 23.11
CA ASN A 344 29.72 -9.43 24.48
C ASN A 344 30.95 -8.52 24.50
N GLN A 345 30.76 -7.27 24.09
CA GLN A 345 31.80 -6.25 24.05
C GLN A 345 31.82 -5.44 25.35
N SER A 346 32.94 -5.39 26.06
CA SER A 346 33.07 -4.62 27.30
C SER A 346 32.90 -3.10 27.11
N THR A 347 33.03 -2.62 25.88
CA THR A 347 32.83 -1.21 25.48
C THR A 347 31.39 -0.72 25.63
N VAL A 348 30.40 -1.62 25.57
CA VAL A 348 28.99 -1.24 25.70
C VAL A 348 28.53 -1.13 27.15
N PHE A 349 29.34 -1.61 28.10
CA PHE A 349 29.04 -1.54 29.53
C PHE A 349 29.53 -0.19 30.11
N PRO A 350 28.74 0.46 30.98
CA PRO A 350 29.14 1.71 31.64
C PRO A 350 30.37 1.49 32.53
N THR A 351 31.14 2.55 32.79
CA THR A 351 32.40 2.47 33.57
C THR A 351 32.20 1.86 34.96
N GLY A 352 31.10 2.19 35.64
CA GLY A 352 30.75 1.63 36.95
C GLY A 352 30.09 0.25 36.91
N GLY A 353 29.83 -0.30 35.72
CA GLY A 353 29.04 -1.52 35.58
C GLY A 353 27.57 -1.34 35.99
N PHE A 354 26.92 -2.43 36.39
CA PHE A 354 25.55 -2.46 36.88
C PHE A 354 25.53 -2.85 38.34
N ALA A 355 25.01 -1.98 39.21
CA ALA A 355 24.86 -2.30 40.63
C ALA A 355 23.82 -3.40 40.85
N ALA A 356 23.87 -4.06 42.02
CA ALA A 356 22.79 -4.90 42.51
C ALA A 356 21.44 -4.15 42.42
N LYS A 357 20.35 -4.90 42.20
CA LYS A 357 18.99 -4.42 41.90
C LYS A 357 18.76 -3.82 40.51
N SER A 358 19.79 -3.71 39.67
CA SER A 358 19.62 -3.50 38.23
C SER A 358 18.76 -4.62 37.63
N TYR A 359 18.24 -4.40 36.42
CA TYR A 359 17.32 -5.34 35.78
C TYR A 359 17.88 -5.87 34.47
N LEU A 360 17.55 -7.13 34.16
CA LEU A 360 17.80 -7.73 32.86
C LEU A 360 16.47 -8.05 32.19
N VAL A 361 16.33 -7.70 30.92
CA VAL A 361 15.17 -8.07 30.10
C VAL A 361 15.61 -9.06 29.03
N ASN A 362 14.92 -10.20 28.96
CA ASN A 362 15.15 -11.17 27.89
C ASN A 362 14.51 -10.71 26.59
N MET A 363 15.35 -10.38 25.60
CA MET A 363 14.93 -9.95 24.27
C MET A 363 14.84 -11.11 23.28
N GLY A 364 15.43 -12.27 23.59
CA GLY A 364 15.47 -13.45 22.73
C GLY A 364 16.12 -13.16 21.39
N ASN A 365 15.41 -13.47 20.30
CA ASN A 365 15.78 -13.02 18.96
C ASN A 365 15.09 -11.69 18.62
N MET A 366 15.56 -10.62 19.24
CA MET A 366 15.04 -9.26 19.09
C MET A 366 14.81 -8.88 17.62
N SER A 367 13.85 -8.00 17.32
CA SER A 367 13.72 -7.35 16.02
C SER A 367 13.84 -5.85 16.23
N LEU A 368 14.77 -5.23 15.50
CA LEU A 368 14.98 -3.78 15.46
C LEU A 368 14.93 -3.37 14.00
N LYS A 369 13.78 -2.84 13.61
CA LYS A 369 13.45 -2.54 12.21
C LYS A 369 13.11 -1.07 12.06
N THR A 370 13.75 -0.40 11.12
CA THR A 370 13.50 1.01 10.79
C THR A 370 12.83 1.10 9.43
N TYR A 371 11.64 1.70 9.40
CA TYR A 371 10.94 2.06 8.18
C TYR A 371 11.31 3.47 7.76
N GLY A 372 11.45 3.68 6.45
CA GLY A 372 11.70 4.99 5.86
C GLY A 372 11.29 5.03 4.40
N VAL A 373 11.42 6.20 3.79
CA VAL A 373 11.19 6.38 2.34
C VAL A 373 12.54 6.61 1.66
N SER A 374 12.86 5.80 0.66
CA SER A 374 14.11 5.94 -0.11
C SER A 374 14.06 7.13 -1.06
N ALA A 375 15.23 7.55 -1.55
CA ALA A 375 15.36 8.61 -2.54
C ALA A 375 14.64 8.33 -3.88
N ILE A 376 14.31 7.05 -4.15
CA ILE A 376 13.53 6.63 -5.33
C ILE A 376 12.04 6.42 -5.03
N PHE A 377 11.57 6.89 -3.87
CA PHE A 377 10.17 6.83 -3.43
C PHE A 377 9.66 5.40 -3.19
N ASN A 378 10.50 4.53 -2.63
CA ASN A 378 10.07 3.24 -2.11
C ASN A 378 9.98 3.31 -0.58
N LEU A 379 8.93 2.74 0.00
CA LEU A 379 8.95 2.40 1.43
C LEU A 379 9.99 1.30 1.61
N THR A 380 10.94 1.53 2.50
CA THR A 380 12.00 0.58 2.82
C THR A 380 11.90 0.13 4.27
N SER A 381 12.39 -1.07 4.54
CA SER A 381 12.61 -1.60 5.87
C SER A 381 14.09 -1.93 6.01
N THR A 382 14.74 -1.31 6.99
CA THR A 382 16.12 -1.64 7.37
C THR A 382 16.10 -2.42 8.68
N GLU A 383 16.53 -3.67 8.65
CA GLU A 383 16.57 -4.53 9.84
C GLU A 383 18.02 -4.90 10.18
N ARG A 384 18.32 -4.91 11.48
CA ARG A 384 19.62 -5.34 11.99
C ARG A 384 19.65 -6.85 12.19
N SER A 385 20.64 -7.49 11.59
CA SER A 385 20.95 -8.91 11.80
C SER A 385 21.69 -9.09 13.12
N TRP A 386 21.11 -9.87 14.04
CA TRP A 386 21.78 -10.25 15.29
C TRP A 386 22.79 -11.37 15.13
N THR A 387 22.91 -11.97 13.94
CA THR A 387 23.94 -12.98 13.66
C THR A 387 25.24 -12.32 13.17
N THR A 388 25.13 -11.22 12.43
CA THR A 388 26.27 -10.57 11.75
C THR A 388 26.54 -9.13 12.20
N GLY A 389 25.63 -8.52 12.97
CA GLY A 389 25.69 -7.11 13.35
C GLY A 389 25.37 -6.12 12.21
N ALA A 390 25.33 -6.59 10.96
CA ALA A 390 25.03 -5.79 9.79
C ALA A 390 23.56 -5.38 9.75
N SER A 391 23.27 -4.20 9.19
CA SER A 391 21.90 -3.77 8.87
C SER A 391 21.69 -3.84 7.37
N ALA A 392 20.57 -4.41 6.93
CA ALA A 392 20.23 -4.55 5.52
C ALA A 392 18.91 -3.85 5.23
N ALA A 393 18.90 -3.02 4.18
CA ALA A 393 17.69 -2.37 3.69
C ALA A 393 17.01 -3.26 2.63
N GLN A 394 15.69 -3.33 2.70
CA GLN A 394 14.83 -3.99 1.74
C GLN A 394 13.77 -3.02 1.25
N ASP A 395 13.58 -2.95 -0.06
CA ASP A 395 12.45 -2.23 -0.67
C ASP A 395 11.16 -3.05 -0.47
N LEU A 396 10.11 -2.38 0.02
CA LEU A 396 8.81 -3.00 0.29
C LEU A 396 7.79 -2.62 -0.79
N PHE A 397 7.41 -1.34 -0.83
CA PHE A 397 6.37 -0.85 -1.72
C PHE A 397 6.85 0.38 -2.48
N PRO A 398 6.71 0.41 -3.81
CA PRO A 398 7.11 1.56 -4.58
C PRO A 398 6.06 2.67 -4.56
N GLN A 399 6.47 3.86 -5.01
CA GLN A 399 5.63 5.04 -5.15
C GLN A 399 5.09 5.60 -3.83
N ILE A 400 5.80 5.40 -2.73
CA ILE A 400 5.53 6.07 -1.45
C ILE A 400 6.45 7.29 -1.39
N VAL A 401 5.87 8.49 -1.44
CA VAL A 401 6.63 9.75 -1.61
C VAL A 401 6.84 10.49 -0.30
N ASN A 402 5.96 10.28 0.67
CA ASN A 402 6.10 10.85 2.01
C ASN A 402 5.47 9.89 3.04
N MET A 403 6.05 9.88 4.24
CA MET A 403 5.55 9.22 5.43
C MET A 403 5.74 10.21 6.59
N GLN A 404 4.70 10.43 7.38
CA GLN A 404 4.73 11.29 8.57
C GLN A 404 4.11 10.53 9.74
N ALA A 405 4.62 10.71 10.95
CA ALA A 405 4.11 10.04 12.14
C ALA A 405 4.12 10.94 13.38
N LEU A 406 3.12 10.75 14.24
CA LEU A 406 2.93 11.46 15.50
C LEU A 406 2.77 10.47 16.66
N TYR A 407 3.29 10.83 17.82
CA TYR A 407 3.01 10.15 19.08
C TYR A 407 1.69 10.65 19.65
N GLY A 408 0.73 9.75 19.88
CA GLY A 408 -0.47 10.04 20.66
C GLY A 408 -0.20 9.82 22.13
N LYS A 409 -0.26 10.90 22.92
CA LYS A 409 0.08 10.92 24.34
C LYS A 409 -1.16 11.13 25.22
N ASP A 410 -1.25 10.28 26.24
CA ASP A 410 -2.11 10.40 27.41
C ASP A 410 -1.40 11.26 28.46
N THR A 411 -1.79 12.51 28.56
CA THR A 411 -1.14 13.54 29.38
C THR A 411 -1.63 13.57 30.82
N ASP A 412 -2.84 13.09 31.09
CA ASP A 412 -3.47 13.11 32.43
C ASP A 412 -3.58 11.71 33.08
N GLY A 413 -3.29 10.65 32.33
CA GLY A 413 -3.21 9.27 32.79
C GLY A 413 -4.54 8.55 32.86
N ASP A 414 -5.57 9.01 32.13
CA ASP A 414 -6.91 8.41 32.15
C ASP A 414 -7.11 7.28 31.11
N GLY A 415 -6.08 7.00 30.29
CA GLY A 415 -6.09 6.00 29.22
C GLY A 415 -6.60 6.52 27.88
N ILE A 416 -6.89 7.82 27.76
CA ILE A 416 -7.30 8.52 26.54
C ILE A 416 -6.09 9.29 25.99
N VAL A 417 -6.13 9.65 24.70
CA VAL A 417 -5.07 10.45 24.07
C VAL A 417 -5.58 11.87 23.89
N GLU A 418 -4.89 12.86 24.47
CA GLU A 418 -5.28 14.27 24.37
C GLU A 418 -4.49 15.01 23.28
N THR A 419 -3.22 14.62 23.08
CA THR A 419 -2.31 15.31 22.17
C THR A 419 -1.56 14.35 21.24
N TYR A 420 -1.41 14.78 19.99
CA TYR A 420 -0.50 14.17 19.02
C TYR A 420 0.67 15.10 18.71
N ASP A 421 1.90 14.61 18.83
CA ASP A 421 3.10 15.43 18.57
C ASP A 421 4.28 14.68 17.95
N GLU A 422 5.24 15.43 17.42
CA GLU A 422 6.49 14.93 16.81
C GLU A 422 7.65 14.84 17.82
N THR A 423 7.41 15.15 19.09
CA THR A 423 8.45 15.28 20.10
C THR A 423 8.76 13.93 20.72
N THR A 424 9.90 13.36 20.35
CA THR A 424 10.43 12.13 20.95
C THR A 424 10.58 12.29 22.47
N PRO A 425 9.90 11.45 23.27
CA PRO A 425 10.02 11.53 24.72
C PRO A 425 11.46 11.32 25.20
N THR A 426 11.85 12.11 26.19
CA THR A 426 13.19 12.05 26.82
C THR A 426 13.15 11.49 28.25
N THR A 427 11.97 11.12 28.75
CA THR A 427 11.75 10.58 30.09
C THR A 427 10.83 9.35 30.02
N PRO A 428 10.89 8.40 30.97
CA PRO A 428 9.98 7.26 31.00
C PRO A 428 8.56 7.64 31.34
N ALA A 429 8.35 8.75 32.06
CA ALA A 429 7.00 9.30 32.19
C ALA A 429 6.46 9.65 30.79
N GLY A 430 7.22 10.40 30.00
CA GLY A 430 6.82 10.72 28.62
C GLY A 430 6.65 9.48 27.73
N TRP A 431 7.50 8.45 27.87
CA TRP A 431 7.34 7.19 27.13
C TRP A 431 6.12 6.36 27.57
N ARG A 432 5.73 6.42 28.84
CA ARG A 432 4.49 5.79 29.35
C ARG A 432 3.23 6.45 28.82
N GLN A 433 3.29 7.76 28.62
CA GLN A 433 2.17 8.53 28.06
C GLN A 433 1.91 8.15 26.60
N VAL A 434 2.88 7.60 25.86
CA VAL A 434 2.67 7.22 24.45
C VAL A 434 1.82 5.96 24.35
N LEU A 435 0.55 6.13 24.01
CA LEU A 435 -0.40 5.02 23.85
C LEU A 435 -0.63 4.62 22.39
N THR A 436 -0.50 5.58 21.47
CA THR A 436 -0.77 5.35 20.04
C THR A 436 0.29 6.00 19.16
N ILE A 437 0.42 5.49 17.93
CA ILE A 437 1.19 6.10 16.85
C ILE A 437 0.23 6.41 15.72
N ARG A 438 0.11 7.68 15.37
CA ARG A 438 -0.70 8.14 14.24
C ARG A 438 0.21 8.32 13.04
N VAL A 439 -0.09 7.67 11.92
CA VAL A 439 0.79 7.66 10.73
C VAL A 439 -0.01 8.06 9.51
N ALA A 440 0.59 8.87 8.63
CA ALA A 440 0.13 9.09 7.28
C ALA A 440 1.23 8.72 6.28
N ILE A 441 0.81 8.12 5.17
CA ILE A 441 1.65 7.86 4.01
C ILE A 441 1.01 8.44 2.76
N VAL A 442 1.85 8.91 1.84
CA VAL A 442 1.41 9.46 0.56
C VAL A 442 1.86 8.52 -0.55
N ALA A 443 0.89 7.90 -1.22
CA ALA A 443 1.13 7.12 -2.42
C ALA A 443 0.93 7.98 -3.67
N ARG A 444 1.77 7.79 -4.68
CA ARG A 444 1.72 8.50 -5.97
C ARG A 444 1.34 7.55 -7.10
N SER A 445 0.62 8.05 -8.11
CA SER A 445 0.45 7.35 -9.39
C SER A 445 1.78 7.10 -10.10
N ILE A 446 1.94 5.92 -10.71
CA ILE A 446 3.15 5.61 -11.51
C ILE A 446 3.22 6.50 -12.76
N LYS A 447 2.05 6.83 -13.34
CA LYS A 447 1.94 7.59 -14.58
C LYS A 447 2.08 9.10 -14.32
N ASP A 448 2.94 9.73 -15.11
CA ASP A 448 2.96 11.18 -15.32
C ASP A 448 1.85 11.57 -16.32
N GLU A 449 0.99 12.50 -15.92
CA GLU A 449 -0.20 12.91 -16.68
C GLU A 449 0.09 13.92 -17.80
N GLY A 450 1.32 14.39 -17.94
CA GLY A 450 1.71 15.37 -18.97
C GLY A 450 1.26 16.81 -18.70
N SER A 451 0.29 16.99 -17.80
CA SER A 451 -0.31 18.26 -17.41
C SER A 451 -0.50 18.30 -15.89
N ASN A 452 -0.66 19.50 -15.34
CA ASN A 452 -0.87 19.67 -13.91
C ASN A 452 -2.26 19.13 -13.51
N VAL A 453 -2.27 18.01 -12.79
CA VAL A 453 -3.48 17.36 -12.26
C VAL A 453 -3.62 17.57 -10.75
N THR A 454 -2.53 17.93 -10.07
CA THR A 454 -2.48 18.23 -8.65
C THR A 454 -2.03 19.69 -8.49
N THR A 455 -2.91 20.53 -7.95
CA THR A 455 -2.69 21.98 -7.82
C THR A 455 -2.19 22.38 -6.43
N SER A 456 -2.47 21.57 -5.42
CA SER A 456 -2.06 21.78 -4.02
C SER A 456 -1.41 20.51 -3.47
N GLN A 457 -0.55 20.67 -2.47
CA GLN A 457 0.05 19.52 -1.78
C GLN A 457 -1.03 18.71 -1.05
N PRO A 458 -0.87 17.38 -0.92
CA PRO A 458 -1.83 16.55 -0.18
C PRO A 458 -1.96 17.00 1.26
N LEU A 459 -3.18 16.95 1.78
CA LEU A 459 -3.50 17.29 3.16
C LEU A 459 -3.76 16.01 3.95
N TRP A 460 -3.20 15.93 5.14
CA TRP A 460 -3.56 14.94 6.14
C TRP A 460 -4.61 15.54 7.06
N ASP A 461 -5.86 15.11 6.90
CA ASP A 461 -6.95 15.49 7.79
C ASP A 461 -6.79 14.78 9.14
N VAL A 462 -6.52 15.58 10.18
CA VAL A 462 -6.31 15.09 11.54
C VAL A 462 -7.55 15.26 12.43
N GLY A 463 -8.67 15.70 11.85
CA GLY A 463 -9.92 15.93 12.58
C GLY A 463 -9.97 17.29 13.29
N ALA A 464 -11.13 17.60 13.86
CA ALA A 464 -11.39 18.89 14.50
C ALA A 464 -10.95 18.95 15.98
N GLN A 465 -11.08 17.82 16.68
CA GLN A 465 -10.98 17.76 18.15
C GLN A 465 -9.55 17.50 18.64
N ASP A 466 -8.75 16.77 17.86
CA ASP A 466 -7.40 16.39 18.26
C ASP A 466 -6.51 17.62 18.45
N THR A 467 -5.74 17.63 19.53
CA THR A 467 -4.68 18.63 19.76
C THR A 467 -3.42 18.15 19.05
N ILE A 468 -2.90 18.98 18.14
CA ILE A 468 -1.71 18.66 17.35
C ILE A 468 -0.61 19.67 17.71
N THR A 469 0.55 19.17 18.13
CA THR A 469 1.68 20.00 18.55
C THR A 469 2.92 19.65 17.74
N GLY A 470 3.61 20.66 17.19
CA GLY A 470 4.78 20.46 16.31
C GLY A 470 4.50 20.89 14.88
N PRO A 471 3.77 20.08 14.07
CA PRO A 471 3.48 20.43 12.69
C PRO A 471 2.50 21.60 12.61
N THR A 472 2.73 22.48 11.64
CA THR A 472 1.79 23.55 11.32
C THR A 472 0.49 22.95 10.79
N THR A 473 -0.61 23.23 11.50
CA THR A 473 -1.96 22.85 11.07
C THR A 473 -2.67 24.03 10.42
N SER A 474 -3.57 23.73 9.48
CA SER A 474 -4.44 24.69 8.82
C SER A 474 -5.86 24.15 8.76
N ASP A 475 -6.87 25.03 8.79
CA ASP A 475 -8.26 24.62 8.68
C ASP A 475 -8.56 24.07 7.29
N CYS A 476 -9.21 22.91 7.25
CA CYS A 476 -9.61 22.22 6.04
C CYS A 476 -11.00 21.60 6.22
N HIS A 477 -11.69 21.32 5.11
CA HIS A 477 -13.01 20.69 5.12
C HIS A 477 -14.03 21.36 6.06
N GLY A 478 -13.91 22.68 6.27
CA GLY A 478 -14.81 23.50 7.07
C GLY A 478 -14.46 23.54 8.57
N THR A 479 -14.28 22.38 9.21
CA THR A 479 -14.07 22.29 10.67
C THR A 479 -12.87 21.44 11.09
N SER A 480 -12.24 20.73 10.16
CA SER A 480 -11.10 19.85 10.45
C SER A 480 -9.79 20.62 10.45
N LYS A 481 -8.81 20.14 11.21
CA LYS A 481 -7.41 20.56 11.09
C LYS A 481 -6.71 19.65 10.09
N CYS A 482 -5.88 20.21 9.23
CA CYS A 482 -5.04 19.45 8.30
C CYS A 482 -3.56 19.82 8.43
N ILE A 483 -2.71 18.80 8.29
CA ILE A 483 -1.26 18.95 8.12
C ILE A 483 -0.94 18.86 6.62
N THR A 484 -0.11 19.76 6.11
CA THR A 484 0.32 19.69 4.70
C THR A 484 1.43 18.65 4.54
N LEU A 485 1.21 17.63 3.72
CA LEU A 485 2.22 16.61 3.41
C LEU A 485 3.07 17.06 2.23
N VAL A 486 4.37 17.24 2.46
CA VAL A 486 5.27 17.80 1.46
C VAL A 486 5.54 16.77 0.36
N VAL A 487 5.20 17.11 -0.89
CA VAL A 487 5.46 16.25 -2.07
C VAL A 487 6.24 16.99 -3.16
N ASN A 488 6.57 18.26 -2.94
CA ASN A 488 7.31 19.08 -3.91
C ASN A 488 8.77 18.64 -4.13
N THR A 489 9.26 17.70 -3.32
CA THR A 489 10.53 16.99 -3.51
C THR A 489 10.50 16.06 -4.72
N VAL A 490 9.31 15.68 -5.19
CA VAL A 490 9.11 14.93 -6.43
C VAL A 490 9.30 15.86 -7.64
N PRO A 491 10.18 15.51 -8.61
CA PRO A 491 10.26 16.24 -9.86
C PRO A 491 8.90 16.25 -10.58
N ASN A 492 8.45 17.42 -11.03
CA ASN A 492 7.14 17.59 -11.67
C ASN A 492 5.95 17.10 -10.81
N TRP A 493 6.03 17.25 -9.48
CA TRP A 493 5.04 16.70 -8.55
C TRP A 493 3.57 16.98 -8.93
N GLN A 494 3.27 18.14 -9.51
CA GLN A 494 1.93 18.56 -9.95
C GLN A 494 1.34 17.68 -11.07
N ARG A 495 2.17 16.92 -11.80
CA ARG A 495 1.78 16.06 -12.92
C ARG A 495 1.40 14.64 -12.51
N PHE A 496 1.44 14.35 -11.21
CA PHE A 496 1.05 13.06 -10.65
C PHE A 496 -0.17 13.20 -9.74
N ARG A 497 -0.90 12.11 -9.57
CA ARG A 497 -2.01 12.02 -8.62
C ARG A 497 -1.50 11.40 -7.33
N TYR A 498 -1.97 11.89 -6.20
CA TYR A 498 -1.60 11.40 -4.88
C TYR A 498 -2.82 10.91 -4.13
N LYS A 499 -2.60 9.96 -3.23
CA LYS A 499 -3.59 9.53 -2.25
C LYS A 499 -2.92 9.40 -0.90
N VAL A 500 -3.54 10.01 0.11
CA VAL A 500 -3.13 9.91 1.50
C VAL A 500 -3.82 8.70 2.12
N TYR A 501 -3.05 7.92 2.85
CA TYR A 501 -3.54 6.85 3.71
C TYR A 501 -3.06 7.12 5.11
N ASP A 502 -3.97 7.15 6.07
CA ASP A 502 -3.64 7.39 7.45
C ASP A 502 -4.38 6.44 8.39
N THR A 503 -3.81 6.25 9.57
CA THR A 503 -4.41 5.43 10.64
C THR A 503 -3.81 5.79 11.99
N VAL A 504 -4.51 5.41 13.05
CA VAL A 504 -4.04 5.49 14.44
C VAL A 504 -3.81 4.07 14.94
N ILE A 505 -2.59 3.78 15.37
CA ILE A 505 -2.14 2.44 15.73
C ILE A 505 -1.93 2.38 17.25
N PRO A 506 -2.71 1.58 17.99
CA PRO A 506 -2.52 1.43 19.43
C PRO A 506 -1.30 0.55 19.74
N LEU A 507 -0.50 0.99 20.70
CA LEU A 507 0.64 0.23 21.24
C LEU A 507 0.14 -0.75 22.31
N ARG A 508 -0.36 -1.91 21.86
CA ARG A 508 -1.01 -2.90 22.75
C ARG A 508 -0.14 -3.34 23.93
N ASN A 509 1.15 -3.55 23.69
CA ASN A 509 2.07 -3.99 24.75
C ASN A 509 2.38 -2.89 25.78
N VAL A 510 2.08 -1.62 25.48
CA VAL A 510 2.14 -0.52 26.44
C VAL A 510 0.82 -0.47 27.22
N LEU A 511 -0.32 -0.47 26.51
CA LEU A 511 -1.67 -0.43 27.09
C LEU A 511 -1.99 -1.58 28.06
N TRP A 512 -1.37 -2.76 27.89
CA TRP A 512 -1.57 -3.89 28.79
C TRP A 512 -0.66 -3.87 30.02
N ASN A 513 0.38 -3.03 30.01
CA ASN A 513 1.35 -2.88 31.09
C ASN A 513 1.25 -1.53 31.82
N SER A 514 0.34 -0.65 31.38
CA SER A 514 0.04 0.66 31.98
C SER A 514 -0.87 0.55 33.19
#